data_AF-A0A524K4K8-F1
#
_entry.id   AF-A0A524K4K8-F1
#
_cell.length_a   1.000
_cell.length_b   1.000
_cell.length_c   1.000
_cell.angle_alpha   90.00
_cell.angle_beta   90.00
_cell.angle_gamma   90.00
#
_symmetry.space_group_name_H-M   'P 1'
#
loop_
_entity.id
_entity.type
_entity.pdbx_description
1 polymer ?
#
loop_
_entity_poly.entity_id
_entity_poly.type
_entity_poly.pdbx_seq_one_letter_code
_entity_poly.pdbx_strand_id
1 'polypeptide(L)'
;MDMQSVLDFYSRKEVLYIVAGLFALAVILLVARRIRKGNLRRKLKETEIRYNNVRSVPLPFKLNKAVALARVNSDVANMVEEAKSTFDTIQIELKEIAGLLAETEDQILMGKLKSSKLNLGDLDGMIIKTTSKVASLEKRLDDVLEEETQQRSQVTDLKDAFRTLKNSYSDKSSQLTLCIEALDQRMSEIEKGFSMFEEWMYASEFGKAKEKMEEIATQLQDAESLVQRLPELITLAKGVIPKQMDEISQLYSQLKQKGVFLQHLEIPKNLEFVSDTLKEDIANLRRCVIDQVETHLADNRKRLEQLAAQLEREDRAHDELVEAISNCVRNTKECTELYQNLKLTFKKVQVRFGWEDLKDVLKVSEGKLLAIDDNVQRLRKLGEEHSIPPSTLLISVKETLQDINNPGRELQNAMNRVNGARIDEERATKQLLKLHII
;
A
#
# COMPACT_ATOMS: atom_id res chain seq x y z
N MET A 1 -105.18 -53.96 -23.31
CA MET A 1 -104.70 -53.23 -22.12
C MET A 1 -105.32 -51.85 -22.22
N ASP A 2 -106.42 -51.62 -21.50
CA ASP A 2 -107.28 -50.46 -21.70
C ASP A 2 -106.57 -49.16 -21.29
N MET A 3 -106.68 -48.14 -22.14
CA MET A 3 -106.05 -46.83 -21.94
C MET A 3 -106.47 -46.16 -20.62
N GLN A 4 -107.67 -46.49 -20.12
CA GLN A 4 -108.17 -46.06 -18.81
C GLN A 4 -107.44 -46.73 -17.64
N SER A 5 -107.13 -48.03 -17.72
CA SER A 5 -106.34 -48.72 -16.70
C SER A 5 -104.89 -48.24 -16.59
N VAL A 6 -104.33 -47.72 -17.69
CA VAL A 6 -103.01 -47.06 -17.67
C VAL A 6 -103.10 -45.68 -17.02
N LEU A 7 -104.15 -44.90 -17.27
CA LEU A 7 -104.37 -43.60 -16.63
C LEU A 7 -104.60 -43.72 -15.12
N ASP A 8 -105.42 -44.67 -14.67
CA ASP A 8 -105.66 -44.90 -13.24
C ASP A 8 -104.41 -45.39 -12.49
N PHE A 9 -103.53 -46.13 -13.17
CA PHE A 9 -102.23 -46.52 -12.61
C PHE A 9 -101.30 -45.32 -12.42
N TYR A 10 -101.22 -44.41 -13.40
CA TYR A 10 -100.42 -43.17 -13.31
C TYR A 10 -101.01 -42.12 -12.36
N SER A 11 -102.32 -42.15 -12.10
CA SER A 11 -103.01 -41.23 -11.17
C SER A 11 -102.84 -41.60 -9.69
N ARG A 12 -102.28 -42.78 -9.39
CA ARG A 12 -101.92 -43.15 -8.01
C ARG A 12 -100.76 -42.28 -7.52
N LYS A 13 -100.94 -41.64 -6.36
CA LYS A 13 -99.93 -40.78 -5.71
C LYS A 13 -98.57 -41.47 -5.58
N GLU A 14 -98.56 -42.78 -5.32
CA GLU A 14 -97.35 -43.62 -5.23
C GLU A 14 -96.55 -43.66 -6.54
N VAL A 15 -97.21 -43.81 -7.70
CA VAL A 15 -96.56 -43.84 -9.02
C VAL A 15 -96.03 -42.46 -9.40
N LEU A 16 -96.74 -41.39 -9.04
CA LEU A 16 -96.31 -40.02 -9.28
C LEU A 16 -95.06 -39.65 -8.46
N TYR A 17 -94.96 -40.10 -7.20
CA TYR A 17 -93.73 -39.95 -6.40
C TYR A 17 -92.56 -40.75 -6.95
N ILE A 18 -92.78 -41.97 -7.45
CA ILE A 18 -91.73 -42.79 -8.08
C ILE A 18 -91.21 -42.13 -9.36
N VAL A 19 -92.11 -41.63 -10.23
CA VAL A 19 -91.74 -40.94 -11.48
C VAL A 19 -91.04 -39.61 -11.18
N ALA A 20 -91.53 -38.82 -10.22
CA ALA A 20 -90.85 -37.60 -9.79
C ALA A 20 -89.47 -37.87 -9.18
N GLY A 21 -89.32 -38.95 -8.40
CA GLY A 21 -88.05 -39.41 -7.87
C GLY A 21 -87.07 -39.85 -8.96
N LEU A 22 -87.55 -40.57 -9.99
CA LEU A 22 -86.74 -41.01 -11.13
C LEU A 22 -86.32 -39.83 -12.01
N PHE A 23 -87.20 -38.84 -12.20
CA PHE A 23 -86.89 -37.60 -12.89
C PHE A 23 -85.85 -36.77 -12.11
N ALA A 24 -86.03 -36.62 -10.79
CA ALA A 24 -85.05 -35.94 -9.94
C ALA A 24 -83.68 -36.65 -9.98
N LEU A 25 -83.66 -37.99 -9.96
CA LEU A 25 -82.44 -38.79 -10.13
C LEU A 25 -81.78 -38.53 -11.50
N ALA A 26 -82.56 -38.49 -12.58
CA ALA A 26 -82.06 -38.19 -13.92
C ALA A 26 -81.45 -36.78 -14.02
N VAL A 27 -82.10 -35.78 -13.41
CA VAL A 27 -81.59 -34.40 -13.34
C VAL A 27 -80.28 -34.34 -12.54
N ILE A 28 -80.21 -35.02 -11.39
CA ILE A 28 -78.99 -35.10 -10.57
C ILE A 28 -77.85 -35.74 -11.37
N LEU A 29 -78.12 -36.81 -12.13
CA LEU A 29 -77.13 -37.47 -12.98
C LEU A 29 -76.62 -36.56 -14.11
N LEU A 30 -77.51 -35.78 -14.75
CA LEU A 30 -77.13 -34.82 -15.80
C LEU A 30 -76.30 -33.66 -15.24
N VAL A 31 -76.68 -33.11 -14.09
CA VAL A 31 -75.92 -32.03 -13.41
C VAL A 31 -74.56 -32.56 -12.96
N ALA A 32 -74.50 -33.74 -12.35
CA ALA A 32 -73.24 -34.37 -11.96
C ALA A 32 -72.32 -34.62 -13.16
N ARG A 33 -72.88 -35.04 -14.31
CA ARG A 33 -72.11 -35.22 -15.55
C ARG A 33 -71.57 -33.91 -16.11
N ARG A 34 -72.37 -32.83 -16.07
CA ARG A 34 -71.95 -31.47 -16.50
C ARG A 34 -70.84 -30.91 -15.63
N ILE A 35 -70.94 -31.05 -14.31
CA ILE A 35 -69.91 -30.62 -13.35
C ILE A 35 -68.60 -31.42 -13.57
N ARG A 36 -68.69 -32.76 -13.70
CA ARG A 36 -67.52 -33.61 -13.99
C ARG A 36 -66.80 -33.21 -15.28
N LYS A 37 -67.55 -32.95 -16.37
CA LYS A 37 -66.99 -32.48 -17.64
C LYS A 37 -66.33 -31.10 -17.48
N GLY A 38 -66.95 -30.19 -16.74
CA GLY A 38 -66.40 -28.87 -16.42
C GLY A 38 -65.08 -28.95 -15.65
N ASN A 39 -65.00 -29.83 -14.65
CA ASN A 39 -63.79 -30.02 -13.86
C ASN A 39 -62.64 -30.62 -14.69
N LEU A 40 -62.91 -31.60 -15.56
CA LEU A 40 -61.89 -32.16 -16.46
C LEU A 40 -61.36 -31.13 -17.46
N ARG A 41 -62.22 -30.27 -18.01
CA ARG A 41 -61.80 -29.15 -18.88
C ARG A 41 -60.90 -28.16 -18.16
N ARG A 42 -61.20 -27.83 -16.90
CA ARG A 42 -60.35 -26.94 -16.08
C ARG A 42 -58.97 -27.56 -15.86
N LYS A 43 -58.93 -28.85 -15.49
CA LYS A 43 -57.66 -29.58 -15.33
C LYS A 43 -56.86 -29.66 -16.61
N LEU A 44 -57.51 -29.89 -17.76
CA LEU A 44 -56.84 -29.88 -19.06
C LEU A 44 -56.18 -28.52 -19.34
N LYS A 45 -56.89 -27.41 -19.14
CA LYS A 45 -56.32 -26.06 -19.31
C LYS A 45 -55.13 -25.79 -18.39
N GLU A 46 -55.23 -26.21 -17.14
CA GLU A 46 -54.12 -26.07 -16.17
C GLU A 46 -52.89 -26.89 -16.59
N THR A 47 -53.13 -28.09 -17.12
CA THR A 47 -52.11 -28.98 -17.68
C THR A 47 -51.48 -28.36 -18.94
N GLU A 48 -52.27 -27.73 -19.80
CA GLU A 48 -51.83 -27.04 -21.01
C GLU A 48 -50.99 -25.79 -20.69
N ILE A 49 -51.35 -25.01 -19.66
CA ILE A 49 -50.53 -23.89 -19.19
C ILE A 49 -49.15 -24.39 -18.73
N ARG A 50 -49.11 -25.48 -17.95
CA ARG A 50 -47.84 -26.08 -17.51
C ARG A 50 -47.01 -26.58 -18.68
N TYR A 51 -47.63 -27.22 -19.66
CA TYR A 51 -46.95 -27.63 -20.91
C TYR A 51 -46.35 -26.42 -21.66
N ASN A 52 -47.11 -25.34 -21.81
CA ASN A 52 -46.64 -24.14 -22.51
C ASN A 52 -45.46 -23.48 -21.79
N ASN A 53 -45.45 -23.46 -20.46
CA ASN A 53 -44.31 -22.95 -19.68
C ASN A 53 -43.04 -23.77 -19.93
N VAL A 54 -43.14 -25.10 -19.97
CA VAL A 54 -42.01 -25.99 -20.26
C VAL A 54 -41.52 -25.81 -21.69
N ARG A 55 -42.44 -25.64 -22.64
CA ARG A 55 -42.11 -25.41 -24.06
C ARG A 55 -41.46 -24.05 -24.31
N SER A 56 -41.81 -23.02 -23.53
CA SER A 56 -41.27 -21.66 -23.73
C SER A 56 -39.81 -21.48 -23.31
N VAL A 57 -39.21 -22.47 -22.64
CA VAL A 57 -37.79 -22.41 -22.25
C VAL A 57 -36.93 -22.38 -23.52
N PRO A 58 -36.02 -21.39 -23.69
CA PRO A 58 -35.21 -21.23 -24.89
C PRO A 58 -34.02 -22.19 -24.94
N LEU A 59 -34.25 -23.49 -24.68
CA LEU A 59 -33.25 -24.55 -24.80
C LEU A 59 -32.53 -24.58 -26.17
N PRO A 60 -33.20 -24.36 -27.33
CA PRO A 60 -32.51 -24.37 -28.62
C PRO A 60 -31.42 -23.29 -28.72
N PHE A 61 -31.65 -22.12 -28.13
CA PHE A 61 -30.69 -21.03 -28.13
C PHE A 61 -29.48 -21.34 -27.25
N LYS A 62 -29.72 -21.81 -26.01
CA LYS A 62 -28.67 -22.22 -25.08
C LYS A 62 -27.84 -23.37 -25.63
N LEU A 63 -28.50 -24.37 -26.23
CA LEU A 63 -27.83 -25.51 -26.86
C LEU A 63 -26.98 -25.08 -28.06
N ASN A 64 -27.48 -24.21 -28.94
CA ASN A 64 -26.69 -23.70 -30.06
C ASN A 64 -25.44 -22.95 -29.61
N LYS A 65 -25.53 -22.18 -28.53
CA LYS A 65 -24.35 -21.55 -27.91
C LYS A 65 -23.39 -22.60 -27.38
N ALA A 66 -23.86 -23.56 -26.58
CA ALA A 66 -23.02 -24.63 -26.04
C ALA A 66 -22.37 -25.48 -27.16
N VAL A 67 -23.06 -25.73 -28.27
CA VAL A 67 -22.52 -26.39 -29.47
C VAL A 67 -21.40 -25.58 -30.13
N ALA A 68 -21.46 -24.26 -30.11
CA ALA A 68 -20.34 -23.44 -30.55
C ALA A 68 -19.10 -23.65 -29.65
N LEU A 69 -19.30 -23.75 -28.33
CA LEU A 69 -18.22 -23.99 -27.35
C LEU A 69 -17.60 -25.41 -27.49
N ALA A 70 -18.43 -26.41 -27.77
CA ALA A 70 -18.02 -27.81 -27.94
C ALA A 70 -17.11 -28.06 -29.16
N ARG A 71 -17.04 -27.14 -30.13
CA ARG A 71 -16.20 -27.36 -31.33
C ARG A 71 -14.70 -27.36 -31.03
N VAL A 72 -14.29 -26.81 -29.89
CA VAL A 72 -12.87 -26.54 -29.60
C VAL A 72 -12.41 -27.19 -28.29
N ASN A 73 -13.31 -27.41 -27.33
CA ASN A 73 -13.00 -28.07 -26.05
C ASN A 73 -13.53 -29.52 -26.04
N SER A 74 -12.63 -30.51 -25.95
CA SER A 74 -12.96 -31.94 -25.94
C SER A 74 -13.80 -32.37 -24.74
N ASP A 75 -13.65 -31.71 -23.59
CA ASP A 75 -14.39 -32.05 -22.37
C ASP A 75 -15.82 -31.51 -22.43
N VAL A 76 -16.01 -30.31 -23.00
CA VAL A 76 -17.31 -29.69 -23.26
C VAL A 76 -18.02 -30.41 -24.42
N ALA A 77 -17.28 -30.97 -25.38
CA ALA A 77 -17.85 -31.70 -26.52
C ALA A 77 -18.72 -32.90 -26.08
N ASN A 78 -18.21 -33.71 -25.15
CA ASN A 78 -18.95 -34.87 -24.61
C ASN A 78 -20.22 -34.43 -23.87
N MET A 79 -20.11 -33.40 -23.02
CA MET A 79 -21.27 -32.84 -22.31
C MET A 79 -22.34 -32.28 -23.26
N VAL A 80 -21.92 -31.65 -24.35
CA VAL A 80 -22.83 -31.08 -25.34
C VAL A 80 -23.49 -32.14 -26.22
N GLU A 81 -22.79 -33.23 -26.52
CA GLU A 81 -23.38 -34.38 -27.23
C GLU A 81 -24.46 -35.06 -26.37
N GLU A 82 -24.21 -35.26 -25.07
CA GLU A 82 -25.21 -35.72 -24.12
C GLU A 82 -26.39 -34.74 -23.98
N ALA A 83 -26.09 -33.43 -23.94
CA ALA A 83 -27.11 -32.38 -23.89
C ALA A 83 -27.99 -32.38 -25.14
N LYS A 84 -27.41 -32.61 -26.33
CA LYS A 84 -28.14 -32.72 -27.60
C LYS A 84 -29.05 -33.95 -27.62
N SER A 85 -28.55 -35.11 -27.18
CA SER A 85 -29.36 -36.33 -27.05
C SER A 85 -30.53 -36.12 -26.07
N THR A 86 -30.27 -35.46 -24.94
CA THR A 86 -31.30 -35.13 -23.94
C THR A 86 -32.33 -34.15 -24.51
N PHE A 87 -31.89 -33.15 -25.29
CA PHE A 87 -32.76 -32.20 -25.96
C PHE A 87 -33.67 -32.86 -27.00
N ASP A 88 -33.12 -33.74 -27.84
CA ASP A 88 -33.89 -34.50 -28.83
C ASP A 88 -34.94 -35.38 -28.14
N THR A 89 -34.58 -36.01 -27.03
CA THR A 89 -35.51 -36.78 -26.19
C THR A 89 -36.64 -35.91 -25.64
N ILE A 90 -36.32 -34.73 -25.11
CA ILE A 90 -37.31 -33.75 -24.62
C ILE A 90 -38.24 -33.31 -25.76
N GLN A 91 -37.73 -33.08 -26.98
CA GLN A 91 -38.56 -32.70 -28.11
C GLN A 91 -39.57 -33.79 -28.50
N ILE A 92 -39.17 -35.06 -28.43
CA ILE A 92 -40.06 -36.20 -28.68
C ILE A 92 -41.13 -36.25 -27.59
N GLU A 93 -40.75 -36.19 -26.32
CA GLU A 93 -41.70 -36.19 -25.19
C GLU A 93 -42.69 -35.02 -25.25
N LEU A 94 -42.24 -33.81 -25.62
CA LEU A 94 -43.13 -32.66 -25.79
C LEU A 94 -44.13 -32.85 -26.94
N LYS A 95 -43.73 -33.50 -28.05
CA LYS A 95 -44.65 -33.86 -29.14
C LYS A 95 -45.67 -34.90 -28.70
N GLU A 96 -45.26 -35.90 -27.93
CA GLU A 96 -46.15 -36.91 -27.36
C GLU A 96 -47.18 -36.29 -26.40
N ILE A 97 -46.73 -35.40 -25.50
CA ILE A 97 -47.61 -34.65 -24.60
C ILE A 97 -48.61 -33.80 -25.40
N ALA A 98 -48.17 -33.12 -26.46
CA ALA A 98 -49.06 -32.34 -27.32
C ALA A 98 -50.13 -33.21 -28.00
N GLY A 99 -49.74 -34.38 -28.50
CA GLY A 99 -50.66 -35.36 -29.09
C GLY A 99 -51.69 -35.87 -28.07
N LEU A 100 -51.23 -36.22 -26.87
CA LEU A 100 -52.10 -36.71 -25.80
C LEU A 100 -53.01 -35.60 -25.23
N LEU A 101 -52.57 -34.34 -25.21
CA LEU A 101 -53.42 -33.18 -24.86
C LEU A 101 -54.58 -33.05 -25.86
N ALA A 102 -54.29 -33.10 -27.16
CA ALA A 102 -55.32 -33.03 -28.21
C ALA A 102 -56.30 -34.22 -28.13
N GLU A 103 -55.78 -35.44 -27.96
CA GLU A 103 -56.63 -36.63 -27.80
C GLU A 103 -57.51 -36.53 -26.54
N THR A 104 -56.96 -36.02 -25.43
CA THR A 104 -57.70 -35.83 -24.19
C THR A 104 -58.80 -34.78 -24.35
N GLU A 105 -58.54 -33.70 -25.09
CA GLU A 105 -59.54 -32.69 -25.43
C GLU A 105 -60.71 -33.31 -26.21
N ASP A 106 -60.41 -34.07 -27.26
CA ASP A 106 -61.40 -34.77 -28.09
C ASP A 106 -62.23 -35.77 -27.27
N GLN A 107 -61.59 -36.54 -26.39
CA GLN A 107 -62.30 -37.48 -25.51
C GLN A 107 -63.23 -36.76 -24.52
N ILE A 108 -62.84 -35.59 -24.01
CA ILE A 108 -63.69 -34.74 -23.16
C ILE A 108 -64.88 -34.20 -23.97
N LEU A 109 -64.66 -33.81 -25.23
CA LEU A 109 -65.71 -33.35 -26.13
C LEU A 109 -66.72 -34.47 -26.40
N MET A 110 -66.26 -35.66 -26.80
CA MET A 110 -67.05 -36.87 -27.06
C MET A 110 -67.71 -37.46 -25.80
N GLY A 111 -67.35 -37.00 -24.60
CA GLY A 111 -68.00 -37.39 -23.34
C GLY A 111 -67.48 -38.68 -22.72
N LYS A 112 -66.29 -39.15 -23.12
CA LYS A 112 -65.56 -40.31 -22.54
C LYS A 112 -64.83 -39.94 -21.24
N LEU A 113 -65.59 -39.55 -20.21
CA LEU A 113 -65.04 -38.93 -18.98
C LEU A 113 -64.09 -39.82 -18.16
N LYS A 114 -64.20 -41.16 -18.27
CA LYS A 114 -63.29 -42.09 -17.57
C LYS A 114 -61.90 -42.12 -18.23
N SER A 115 -61.86 -42.27 -19.55
CA SER A 115 -60.61 -42.27 -20.34
C SER A 115 -59.89 -40.92 -20.21
N SER A 116 -60.61 -39.81 -20.35
CA SER A 116 -60.02 -38.48 -20.20
C SER A 116 -59.42 -38.23 -18.81
N LYS A 117 -59.97 -38.85 -17.75
CA LYS A 117 -59.42 -38.73 -16.40
C LYS A 117 -58.10 -39.51 -16.24
N LEU A 118 -58.00 -40.68 -16.87
CA LEU A 118 -56.77 -41.47 -16.89
C LEU A 118 -55.69 -40.74 -17.69
N ASN A 119 -56.01 -40.31 -18.91
CA ASN A 119 -55.09 -39.56 -19.76
C ASN A 119 -54.61 -38.27 -19.09
N LEU A 120 -55.46 -37.55 -18.33
CA LEU A 120 -55.01 -36.39 -17.55
C LEU A 120 -54.02 -36.73 -16.44
N GLY A 121 -54.13 -37.91 -15.82
CA GLY A 121 -53.16 -38.39 -14.82
C GLY A 121 -51.82 -38.74 -15.47
N ASP A 122 -51.88 -39.39 -16.64
CA ASP A 122 -50.69 -39.72 -17.42
C ASP A 122 -50.00 -38.46 -17.94
N LEU A 123 -50.76 -37.49 -18.46
CA LEU A 123 -50.29 -36.16 -18.87
C LEU A 123 -49.58 -35.42 -17.73
N ASP A 124 -50.16 -35.43 -16.52
CA ASP A 124 -49.54 -34.79 -15.36
C ASP A 124 -48.18 -35.44 -15.03
N GLY A 125 -48.14 -36.77 -15.02
CA GLY A 125 -46.89 -37.52 -14.82
C GLY A 125 -45.84 -37.27 -15.89
N MET A 126 -46.24 -37.22 -17.17
CA MET A 126 -45.35 -36.92 -18.30
C MET A 126 -44.81 -35.49 -18.19
N ILE A 127 -45.67 -34.51 -17.93
CA ILE A 127 -45.26 -33.11 -17.78
C ILE A 127 -44.29 -32.96 -16.61
N ILE A 128 -44.54 -33.56 -15.44
CA ILE A 128 -43.61 -33.48 -14.30
C ILE A 128 -42.22 -34.02 -14.68
N LYS A 129 -42.17 -35.19 -15.34
CA LYS A 129 -40.92 -35.81 -15.79
C LYS A 129 -40.19 -34.92 -16.79
N THR A 130 -40.88 -34.44 -17.82
CA THR A 130 -40.28 -33.59 -18.86
C THR A 130 -39.86 -32.24 -18.28
N THR A 131 -40.61 -31.64 -17.35
CA THR A 131 -40.19 -30.43 -16.62
C THR A 131 -38.88 -30.64 -15.87
N SER A 132 -38.72 -31.76 -15.16
CA SER A 132 -37.50 -32.07 -14.44
C SER A 132 -36.30 -32.25 -15.38
N LYS A 133 -36.50 -32.91 -16.53
CA LYS A 133 -35.47 -33.05 -17.57
C LYS A 133 -35.08 -31.71 -18.19
N VAL A 134 -36.07 -30.87 -18.51
CA VAL A 134 -35.85 -29.51 -19.03
C VAL A 134 -35.06 -28.68 -18.04
N ALA A 135 -35.42 -28.68 -16.75
CA ALA A 135 -34.70 -27.94 -15.73
C ALA A 135 -33.27 -28.46 -15.52
N SER A 136 -33.06 -29.79 -15.56
CA SER A 136 -31.72 -30.37 -15.44
C SER A 136 -30.84 -30.03 -16.65
N LEU A 137 -31.40 -30.06 -17.86
CA LEU A 137 -30.69 -29.70 -19.09
C LEU A 137 -30.37 -28.20 -19.12
N GLU A 138 -31.34 -27.37 -18.72
CA GLU A 138 -31.16 -25.93 -18.60
C GLU A 138 -30.01 -25.59 -17.64
N LYS A 139 -30.00 -26.18 -16.45
CA LYS A 139 -28.93 -25.96 -15.47
C LYS A 139 -27.56 -26.35 -16.04
N ARG A 140 -27.44 -27.53 -16.66
CA ARG A 140 -26.17 -27.97 -17.27
C ARG A 140 -25.67 -27.03 -18.37
N LEU A 141 -26.58 -26.50 -19.18
CA LEU A 141 -26.24 -25.54 -20.23
C LEU A 141 -25.87 -24.18 -19.62
N ASP A 142 -26.55 -23.75 -18.57
CA ASP A 142 -26.23 -22.50 -17.87
C ASP A 142 -24.88 -22.56 -17.17
N ASP A 143 -24.54 -23.67 -16.50
CA ASP A 143 -23.23 -23.86 -15.86
C ASP A 143 -22.07 -23.70 -16.88
N VAL A 144 -22.23 -24.23 -18.10
CA VAL A 144 -21.23 -24.09 -19.18
C VAL A 144 -21.15 -22.65 -19.71
N LEU A 145 -22.27 -21.93 -19.74
CA LEU A 145 -22.35 -20.55 -20.25
C LEU A 145 -21.98 -19.50 -19.18
N GLU A 146 -22.05 -19.86 -17.91
CA GLU A 146 -21.70 -18.99 -16.78
C GLU A 146 -20.20 -18.71 -16.75
N GLU A 147 -19.35 -19.70 -17.04
CA GLU A 147 -17.90 -19.49 -17.12
C GLU A 147 -17.51 -18.47 -18.20
N GLU A 148 -18.14 -18.54 -19.38
CA GLU A 148 -17.94 -17.53 -20.45
C GLU A 148 -18.37 -16.14 -19.97
N THR A 149 -19.54 -16.05 -19.33
CA THR A 149 -20.11 -14.78 -18.88
C THR A 149 -19.23 -14.15 -17.80
N GLN A 150 -18.74 -14.96 -16.85
CA GLN A 150 -17.84 -14.54 -15.79
C GLN A 150 -16.51 -14.03 -16.36
N GLN A 151 -15.92 -14.75 -17.31
CA GLN A 151 -14.65 -14.35 -17.94
C GLN A 151 -14.79 -13.03 -18.72
N ARG A 152 -15.92 -12.83 -19.43
CA ARG A 152 -16.21 -11.55 -20.11
C ARG A 152 -16.36 -10.39 -19.13
N SER A 153 -17.00 -10.62 -17.99
CA SER A 153 -17.14 -9.61 -16.93
C SER A 153 -15.78 -9.19 -16.39
N GLN A 154 -14.95 -10.17 -15.98
CA GLN A 154 -13.64 -9.91 -15.37
C GLN A 154 -12.70 -9.16 -16.31
N VAL A 155 -12.67 -9.48 -17.61
CA VAL A 155 -11.86 -8.70 -18.56
C VAL A 155 -12.37 -7.28 -18.77
N THR A 156 -13.67 -7.05 -18.63
CA THR A 156 -14.22 -5.69 -18.69
C THR A 156 -13.71 -4.86 -17.51
N ASP A 157 -13.72 -5.44 -16.31
CA ASP A 157 -13.17 -4.80 -15.11
C ASP A 157 -11.68 -4.51 -15.26
N LEU A 158 -10.89 -5.47 -15.78
CA LEU A 158 -9.47 -5.28 -16.06
C LEU A 158 -9.20 -4.21 -17.14
N LYS A 159 -10.05 -4.13 -18.16
CA LYS A 159 -9.95 -3.07 -19.19
C LYS A 159 -10.24 -1.70 -18.61
N ASP A 160 -11.21 -1.58 -17.72
CA ASP A 160 -11.51 -0.32 -17.06
C ASP A 160 -10.40 0.08 -16.08
N ALA A 161 -9.82 -0.87 -15.35
CA ALA A 161 -8.61 -0.64 -14.55
C ALA A 161 -7.38 -0.25 -15.41
N PHE A 162 -7.23 -0.83 -16.60
CA PHE A 162 -6.19 -0.41 -17.55
C PHE A 162 -6.41 1.02 -18.07
N ARG A 163 -7.67 1.42 -18.30
CA ARG A 163 -8.00 2.81 -18.70
C ARG A 163 -7.69 3.80 -17.58
N THR A 164 -8.03 3.49 -16.33
CA THR A 164 -7.69 4.36 -15.20
C THR A 164 -6.18 4.47 -15.00
N LEU A 165 -5.46 3.36 -15.16
CA LEU A 165 -3.99 3.36 -15.15
C LEU A 165 -3.41 4.23 -16.27
N LYS A 166 -3.93 4.14 -17.50
CA LYS A 166 -3.50 4.96 -18.64
C LYS A 166 -3.74 6.45 -18.41
N ASN A 167 -4.85 6.80 -17.78
CA ASN A 167 -5.13 8.18 -17.37
C ASN A 167 -4.14 8.66 -16.30
N SER A 168 -3.91 7.86 -15.25
CA SER A 168 -2.95 8.20 -14.19
C SER A 168 -1.52 8.35 -14.73
N TYR A 169 -1.13 7.49 -15.66
CA TYR A 169 0.14 7.59 -16.37
C TYR A 169 0.25 8.88 -17.19
N SER A 170 -0.82 9.23 -17.93
CA SER A 170 -0.89 10.48 -18.70
C SER A 170 -0.76 11.72 -17.80
N ASP A 171 -1.46 11.76 -16.67
CA ASP A 171 -1.40 12.87 -15.71
C ASP A 171 0.01 13.05 -15.13
N LYS A 172 0.73 11.95 -14.92
CA LYS A 172 2.11 11.93 -14.37
C LYS A 172 3.20 11.90 -15.44
N SER A 173 2.86 12.00 -16.72
CA SER A 173 3.78 11.83 -17.84
C SER A 173 5.00 12.77 -17.77
N SER A 174 4.79 14.01 -17.32
CA SER A 174 5.86 15.00 -17.13
C SER A 174 6.89 14.62 -16.06
N GLN A 175 6.51 13.82 -15.06
CA GLN A 175 7.38 13.35 -13.99
C GLN A 175 8.06 12.03 -14.36
N LEU A 176 7.46 11.26 -15.27
CA LEU A 176 7.90 9.93 -15.70
C LEU A 176 8.77 9.94 -16.95
N THR A 177 9.17 11.10 -17.48
CA THR A 177 9.91 11.25 -18.75
C THR A 177 11.13 10.35 -18.88
N LEU A 178 11.78 10.01 -17.77
CA LEU A 178 12.94 9.12 -17.74
C LEU A 178 12.60 7.66 -18.12
N CYS A 179 11.38 7.21 -17.81
CA CYS A 179 10.97 5.81 -17.87
C CYS A 179 9.82 5.58 -18.87
N ILE A 180 9.48 6.60 -19.67
CA ILE A 180 8.38 6.54 -20.65
C ILE A 180 8.53 5.34 -21.58
N GLU A 181 9.71 5.11 -22.15
CA GLU A 181 9.91 4.00 -23.10
C GLU A 181 9.62 2.62 -22.47
N ALA A 182 10.11 2.39 -21.25
CA ALA A 182 9.88 1.13 -20.54
C ALA A 182 8.42 0.96 -20.10
N LEU A 183 7.78 2.04 -19.63
CA LEU A 183 6.37 2.02 -19.26
C LEU A 183 5.47 1.83 -20.50
N ASP A 184 5.75 2.51 -21.61
CA ASP A 184 5.02 2.35 -22.87
C ASP A 184 5.14 0.91 -23.40
N GLN A 185 6.33 0.29 -23.28
CA GLN A 185 6.50 -1.11 -23.62
C GLN A 185 5.64 -2.02 -22.74
N ARG A 186 5.60 -1.79 -21.42
CA ARG A 186 4.73 -2.55 -20.50
C ARG A 186 3.24 -2.36 -20.81
N MET A 187 2.82 -1.13 -21.10
CA MET A 187 1.44 -0.84 -21.51
C MET A 187 1.09 -1.54 -22.82
N SER A 188 2.02 -1.58 -23.79
CA SER A 188 1.85 -2.29 -25.05
C SER A 188 1.80 -3.81 -24.87
N GLU A 189 2.59 -4.37 -23.95
CA GLU A 189 2.54 -5.79 -23.58
C GLU A 189 1.16 -6.15 -22.98
N ILE A 190 0.62 -5.31 -22.11
CA ILE A 190 -0.74 -5.47 -21.55
C ILE A 190 -1.81 -5.36 -22.65
N GLU A 191 -1.70 -4.38 -23.56
CA GLU A 191 -2.62 -4.25 -24.72
C GLU A 191 -2.58 -5.50 -25.61
N LYS A 192 -1.39 -6.05 -25.89
CA LYS A 192 -1.26 -7.33 -26.62
C LYS A 192 -1.86 -8.50 -25.83
N GLY A 193 -1.72 -8.50 -24.51
CA GLY A 193 -2.37 -9.46 -23.63
C GLY A 193 -3.89 -9.48 -23.83
N PHE A 194 -4.53 -8.30 -23.85
CA PHE A 194 -5.96 -8.19 -24.12
C PHE A 194 -6.35 -8.68 -25.52
N SER A 195 -5.55 -8.39 -26.55
CA SER A 195 -5.80 -8.91 -27.91
C SER A 195 -5.70 -10.45 -27.95
N MET A 196 -4.69 -11.04 -27.33
CA MET A 196 -4.55 -12.51 -27.24
C MET A 196 -5.70 -13.14 -26.45
N PHE A 197 -6.16 -12.50 -25.39
CA PHE A 197 -7.35 -12.94 -24.66
C PHE A 197 -8.59 -12.92 -25.56
N GLU A 198 -8.81 -11.86 -26.34
CA GLU A 198 -9.93 -11.80 -27.28
C GLU A 198 -9.85 -12.88 -28.37
N GLU A 199 -8.66 -13.18 -28.87
CA GLU A 199 -8.43 -14.28 -29.81
C GLU A 199 -8.77 -15.63 -29.18
N TRP A 200 -8.35 -15.90 -27.95
CA TRP A 200 -8.67 -17.15 -27.23
C TRP A 200 -10.15 -17.25 -26.85
N MET A 201 -10.79 -16.13 -26.49
CA MET A 201 -12.24 -16.07 -26.30
C MET A 201 -13.00 -16.34 -27.60
N TYR A 202 -12.55 -15.79 -28.73
CA TYR A 202 -13.15 -16.05 -30.05
C TYR A 202 -12.95 -17.50 -30.48
N ALA A 203 -11.77 -18.06 -30.21
CA ALA A 203 -11.46 -19.47 -30.42
C ALA A 203 -12.16 -20.40 -29.41
N SER A 204 -12.95 -19.88 -28.45
CA SER A 204 -13.61 -20.67 -27.39
C SER A 204 -12.64 -21.49 -26.51
N GLU A 205 -11.37 -21.06 -26.41
CA GLU A 205 -10.35 -21.66 -25.54
C GLU A 205 -10.34 -20.98 -24.16
N PHE A 206 -11.43 -21.13 -23.39
CA PHE A 206 -11.64 -20.45 -22.09
C PHE A 206 -10.60 -20.78 -21.02
N GLY A 207 -10.01 -21.98 -21.05
CA GLY A 207 -8.96 -22.37 -20.11
C GLY A 207 -7.70 -21.50 -20.28
N LYS A 208 -7.23 -21.34 -21.52
CA LYS A 208 -6.07 -20.48 -21.82
C LYS A 208 -6.42 -18.99 -21.66
N ALA A 209 -7.64 -18.60 -22.01
CA ALA A 209 -8.13 -17.24 -21.79
C ALA A 209 -8.09 -16.86 -20.30
N LYS A 210 -8.48 -17.77 -19.40
CA LYS A 210 -8.37 -17.56 -17.95
C LYS A 210 -6.92 -17.38 -17.50
N GLU A 211 -6.02 -18.25 -17.93
CA GLU A 211 -4.59 -18.13 -17.61
C GLU A 211 -4.02 -16.78 -18.09
N LYS A 212 -4.39 -16.35 -19.31
CA LYS A 212 -3.97 -15.03 -19.82
C LYS A 212 -4.52 -13.88 -18.98
N MET A 213 -5.76 -14.02 -18.54
CA MET A 213 -6.42 -13.00 -17.73
C MET A 213 -5.71 -12.83 -16.38
N GLU A 214 -5.31 -13.92 -15.73
CA GLU A 214 -4.53 -13.89 -14.50
C GLU A 214 -3.13 -13.25 -14.72
N GLU A 215 -2.50 -13.54 -15.86
CA GLU A 215 -1.24 -12.88 -16.26
C GLU A 215 -1.42 -11.37 -16.46
N ILE A 216 -2.48 -10.95 -17.17
CA ILE A 216 -2.82 -9.54 -17.38
C ILE A 216 -3.10 -8.84 -16.05
N ALA A 217 -3.86 -9.47 -15.15
CA ALA A 217 -4.16 -8.91 -13.83
C ALA A 217 -2.88 -8.65 -13.02
N THR A 218 -1.94 -9.59 -13.05
CA THR A 218 -0.64 -9.45 -12.37
C THR A 218 0.19 -8.32 -12.99
N GLN A 219 0.32 -8.30 -14.32
CA GLN A 219 1.03 -7.24 -15.05
C GLN A 219 0.42 -5.86 -14.82
N LEU A 220 -0.91 -5.79 -14.72
CA LEU A 220 -1.63 -4.55 -14.47
C LEU A 220 -1.38 -4.02 -13.06
N GLN A 221 -1.42 -4.89 -12.05
CA GLN A 221 -1.12 -4.54 -10.67
C GLN A 221 0.33 -4.07 -10.51
N ASP A 222 1.27 -4.77 -11.15
CA ASP A 222 2.68 -4.39 -11.17
C ASP A 222 2.84 -3.00 -11.82
N ALA A 223 2.26 -2.79 -13.01
CA ALA A 223 2.32 -1.51 -13.70
C ALA A 223 1.69 -0.36 -12.90
N GLU A 224 0.58 -0.60 -12.19
CA GLU A 224 -0.04 0.36 -11.29
C GLU A 224 0.90 0.76 -10.14
N SER A 225 1.54 -0.22 -9.50
CA SER A 225 2.51 0.04 -8.44
C SER A 225 3.71 0.87 -8.93
N LEU A 226 4.21 0.59 -10.14
CA LEU A 226 5.30 1.33 -10.77
C LEU A 226 4.88 2.79 -11.03
N VAL A 227 3.71 3.04 -11.63
CA VAL A 227 3.21 4.39 -11.93
C VAL A 227 2.95 5.22 -10.66
N GLN A 228 2.64 4.56 -9.54
CA GLN A 228 2.49 5.24 -8.24
C GLN A 228 3.83 5.62 -7.61
N ARG A 229 4.82 4.72 -7.62
CA ARG A 229 6.11 4.91 -6.89
C ARG A 229 7.20 5.63 -7.69
N LEU A 230 7.28 5.40 -9.01
CA LEU A 230 8.33 5.98 -9.86
C LEU A 230 8.45 7.51 -9.77
N PRO A 231 7.36 8.30 -9.70
CA PRO A 231 7.49 9.76 -9.64
C PRO A 231 8.29 10.23 -8.43
N GLU A 232 8.02 9.67 -7.25
CA GLU A 232 8.73 10.03 -6.02
C GLU A 232 10.21 9.68 -6.14
N LEU A 233 10.53 8.49 -6.65
CA LEU A 233 11.92 8.04 -6.80
C LEU A 233 12.69 8.86 -7.83
N ILE A 234 12.06 9.23 -8.94
CA ILE A 234 12.69 10.10 -9.95
C ILE A 234 12.97 11.49 -9.37
N THR A 235 12.05 12.05 -8.57
CA THR A 235 12.28 13.36 -7.93
C THR A 235 13.40 13.31 -6.90
N LEU A 236 13.52 12.21 -6.14
CA LEU A 236 14.63 11.99 -5.22
C LEU A 236 15.96 11.87 -5.96
N ALA A 237 16.03 11.03 -6.99
CA ALA A 237 17.25 10.74 -7.73
C ALA A 237 17.75 11.94 -8.57
N LYS A 238 16.86 12.67 -9.25
CA LYS A 238 17.25 13.81 -10.11
C LYS A 238 17.21 15.16 -9.43
N GLY A 239 16.47 15.29 -8.33
CA GLY A 239 16.21 16.57 -7.67
C GLY A 239 16.94 16.68 -6.34
N VAL A 240 16.53 15.87 -5.37
CA VAL A 240 16.93 16.04 -3.96
C VAL A 240 18.38 15.63 -3.74
N ILE A 241 18.78 14.43 -4.18
CA ILE A 241 20.13 13.91 -3.95
C ILE A 241 21.21 14.79 -4.62
N PRO A 242 21.10 15.17 -5.90
CA PRO A 242 22.09 16.07 -6.52
C PRO A 242 22.20 17.41 -5.81
N LYS A 243 21.07 18.02 -5.39
CA LYS A 243 21.10 19.28 -4.63
C LYS A 243 21.81 19.13 -3.29
N GLN A 244 21.54 18.06 -2.55
CA GLN A 244 22.24 17.76 -1.30
C GLN A 244 23.75 17.55 -1.53
N MET A 245 24.13 16.90 -2.62
CA MET A 245 25.55 16.74 -2.99
C MET A 245 26.21 18.09 -3.29
N ASP A 246 25.52 18.98 -4.02
CA ASP A 246 26.01 20.33 -4.34
C ASP A 246 26.15 21.19 -3.06
N GLU A 247 25.17 21.13 -2.16
CA GLU A 247 25.22 21.81 -0.86
C GLU A 247 26.42 21.34 -0.02
N ILE A 248 26.63 20.01 0.08
CA ILE A 248 27.77 19.43 0.81
C ILE A 248 29.10 19.83 0.14
N SER A 249 29.16 19.87 -1.18
CA SER A 249 30.36 20.30 -1.93
C SER A 249 30.69 21.78 -1.71
N GLN A 250 29.66 22.64 -1.65
CA GLN A 250 29.82 24.06 -1.32
C GLN A 250 30.30 24.25 0.12
N LEU A 251 29.67 23.58 1.09
CA LEU A 251 30.08 23.61 2.50
C LEU A 251 31.52 23.14 2.66
N TYR A 252 31.89 22.03 2.01
CA TYR A 252 33.26 21.53 2.01
C TYR A 252 34.26 22.56 1.46
N SER A 253 33.92 23.22 0.34
CA SER A 253 34.78 24.24 -0.26
C SER A 253 34.94 25.47 0.64
N GLN A 254 33.86 25.91 1.29
CA GLN A 254 33.88 27.01 2.27
C GLN A 254 34.77 26.67 3.48
N LEU A 255 34.61 25.48 4.05
CA LEU A 255 35.39 25.05 5.21
C LEU A 255 36.86 24.81 4.86
N LYS A 256 37.14 24.35 3.64
CA LYS A 256 38.51 24.26 3.13
C LYS A 256 39.14 25.65 2.98
N GLN A 257 38.39 26.67 2.54
CA GLN A 257 38.87 28.06 2.49
C GLN A 257 39.09 28.65 3.89
N LYS A 258 38.26 28.28 4.87
CA LYS A 258 38.47 28.63 6.29
C LYS A 258 39.69 27.92 6.91
N GLY A 259 40.28 26.92 6.25
CA GLY A 259 41.43 26.17 6.76
C GLY A 259 41.06 25.02 7.70
N VAL A 260 39.81 24.55 7.71
CA VAL A 260 39.41 23.41 8.52
C VAL A 260 40.03 22.13 7.96
N PHE A 261 40.70 21.32 8.80
CA PHE A 261 41.23 20.02 8.40
C PHE A 261 40.08 19.03 8.22
N LEU A 262 39.78 18.66 6.97
CA LEU A 262 38.66 17.78 6.60
C LEU A 262 39.11 16.51 5.86
N GLN A 263 40.43 16.28 5.75
CA GLN A 263 40.97 15.16 4.98
C GLN A 263 40.56 13.79 5.55
N HIS A 264 40.24 13.71 6.85
CA HIS A 264 39.79 12.47 7.51
C HIS A 264 38.37 12.05 7.13
N LEU A 265 37.51 12.94 6.62
CA LEU A 265 36.16 12.58 6.20
C LEU A 265 36.10 11.99 4.77
N GLU A 266 37.19 12.07 4.00
CA GLU A 266 37.24 11.60 2.60
C GLU A 266 36.03 12.04 1.75
N ILE A 267 35.50 13.24 1.98
CA ILE A 267 34.27 13.76 1.36
C ILE A 267 34.29 13.65 -0.18
N PRO A 268 35.40 13.92 -0.88
CA PRO A 268 35.45 13.76 -2.34
C PRO A 268 35.19 12.32 -2.80
N LYS A 269 35.74 11.31 -2.11
CA LYS A 269 35.54 9.90 -2.45
C LYS A 269 34.11 9.45 -2.17
N ASN A 270 33.54 9.91 -1.07
CA ASN A 270 32.16 9.59 -0.71
C ASN A 270 31.15 10.25 -1.67
N LEU A 271 31.40 11.49 -2.11
CA LEU A 271 30.58 12.14 -3.13
C LEU A 271 30.70 11.46 -4.50
N GLU A 272 31.89 11.00 -4.87
CA GLU A 272 32.11 10.23 -6.11
C GLU A 272 31.37 8.89 -6.06
N PHE A 273 31.46 8.15 -4.94
CA PHE A 273 30.70 6.92 -4.73
C PHE A 273 29.19 7.14 -4.84
N VAL A 274 28.65 8.17 -4.17
CA VAL A 274 27.22 8.50 -4.25
C VAL A 274 26.83 8.89 -5.69
N SER A 275 27.68 9.64 -6.41
CA SER A 275 27.46 9.98 -7.82
C SER A 275 27.37 8.74 -8.72
N ASP A 276 28.25 7.78 -8.53
CA ASP A 276 28.29 6.57 -9.36
C ASP A 276 27.11 5.65 -9.05
N THR A 277 26.78 5.44 -7.77
CA THR A 277 25.55 4.71 -7.40
C THR A 277 24.30 5.40 -7.94
N LEU A 278 24.25 6.74 -7.92
CA LEU A 278 23.12 7.49 -8.46
C LEU A 278 22.97 7.32 -9.98
N LYS A 279 24.08 7.24 -10.72
CA LYS A 279 24.04 6.94 -12.17
C LYS A 279 23.48 5.55 -12.43
N GLU A 280 23.90 4.56 -11.65
CA GLU A 280 23.38 3.19 -11.74
C GLU A 280 21.89 3.15 -11.39
N ASP A 281 21.48 3.83 -10.31
CA ASP A 281 20.09 3.94 -9.89
C ASP A 281 19.23 4.62 -10.97
N ILE A 282 19.71 5.70 -11.59
CA ILE A 282 19.02 6.36 -12.72
C ILE A 282 18.89 5.41 -13.92
N ALA A 283 19.90 4.58 -14.20
CA ALA A 283 19.83 3.58 -15.26
C ALA A 283 18.84 2.45 -14.93
N ASN A 284 18.75 2.04 -13.67
CA ASN A 284 17.79 1.04 -13.20
C ASN A 284 16.35 1.59 -13.18
N LEU A 285 16.17 2.87 -12.82
CA LEU A 285 14.89 3.58 -12.92
C LEU A 285 14.42 3.62 -14.38
N ARG A 286 15.30 3.92 -15.35
CA ARG A 286 14.94 3.85 -16.79
C ARG A 286 14.40 2.48 -17.19
N ARG A 287 14.88 1.41 -16.57
CA ARG A 287 14.44 0.02 -16.80
C ARG A 287 13.24 -0.39 -15.94
N CYS A 288 12.69 0.51 -15.12
CA CYS A 288 11.59 0.26 -14.18
C CYS A 288 11.90 -0.82 -13.11
N VAL A 289 13.15 -0.93 -12.67
CA VAL A 289 13.53 -1.82 -11.57
C VAL A 289 13.54 -1.03 -10.27
N ILE A 290 12.53 -1.23 -9.41
CA ILE A 290 12.30 -0.39 -8.22
C ILE A 290 12.88 -0.98 -6.92
N ASP A 291 12.80 -2.30 -6.73
CA ASP A 291 13.06 -2.94 -5.42
C ASP A 291 14.43 -2.59 -4.82
N GLN A 292 15.48 -2.57 -5.64
CA GLN A 292 16.84 -2.26 -5.17
C GLN A 292 17.10 -0.75 -5.10
N VAL A 293 16.47 0.01 -6.00
CA VAL A 293 16.71 1.46 -6.11
C VAL A 293 16.16 2.22 -4.91
N GLU A 294 15.00 1.83 -4.37
CA GLU A 294 14.46 2.46 -3.16
C GLU A 294 15.45 2.37 -1.98
N THR A 295 16.04 1.19 -1.78
CA THR A 295 17.02 0.97 -0.70
C THR A 295 18.31 1.75 -0.94
N HIS A 296 18.83 1.74 -2.16
CA HIS A 296 20.03 2.48 -2.53
C HIS A 296 19.86 4.00 -2.36
N LEU A 297 18.73 4.57 -2.81
CA LEU A 297 18.44 5.99 -2.66
C LEU A 297 18.29 6.39 -1.19
N ALA A 298 17.66 5.55 -0.37
CA ALA A 298 17.53 5.79 1.07
C ALA A 298 18.89 5.75 1.79
N ASP A 299 19.73 4.78 1.45
CA ASP A 299 21.08 4.64 2.01
C ASP A 299 21.98 5.81 1.58
N ASN A 300 21.92 6.21 0.31
CA ASN A 300 22.64 7.37 -0.20
C ASN A 300 22.23 8.65 0.50
N ARG A 301 20.93 8.87 0.70
CA ARG A 301 20.42 10.01 1.46
C ARG A 301 20.94 10.01 2.89
N LYS A 302 20.88 8.88 3.58
CA LYS A 302 21.39 8.74 4.96
C LYS A 302 22.88 9.02 5.05
N ARG A 303 23.67 8.57 4.07
CA ARG A 303 25.11 8.88 3.98
C ARG A 303 25.35 10.38 3.79
N LEU A 304 24.60 11.04 2.92
CA LEU A 304 24.71 12.49 2.72
C LEU A 304 24.34 13.27 4.00
N GLU A 305 23.27 12.88 4.69
CA GLU A 305 22.87 13.49 5.97
C GLU A 305 23.95 13.30 7.05
N GLN A 306 24.59 12.14 7.11
CA GLN A 306 25.73 11.90 8.01
C GLN A 306 26.94 12.77 7.68
N LEU A 307 27.28 12.91 6.39
CA LEU A 307 28.39 13.77 5.96
C LEU A 307 28.12 15.24 6.29
N ALA A 308 26.91 15.73 6.03
CA ALA A 308 26.51 17.08 6.39
C ALA A 308 26.62 17.33 7.91
N ALA A 309 26.12 16.40 8.73
CA ALA A 309 26.21 16.52 10.19
C ALA A 309 27.66 16.51 10.72
N GLN A 310 28.55 15.72 10.09
CA GLN A 310 29.97 15.70 10.45
C GLN A 310 30.67 17.01 10.04
N LEU A 311 30.35 17.55 8.85
CA LEU A 311 30.86 18.84 8.39
C LEU A 311 30.47 19.98 9.33
N GLU A 312 29.20 20.07 9.71
CA GLU A 312 28.74 21.08 10.67
C GLU A 312 29.40 20.91 12.04
N ARG A 313 29.66 19.68 12.47
CA ARG A 313 30.34 19.42 13.74
C ARG A 313 31.78 19.92 13.71
N GLU A 314 32.49 19.74 12.60
CA GLU A 314 33.84 20.26 12.44
C GLU A 314 33.88 21.78 12.29
N ASP A 315 32.89 22.41 11.62
CA ASP A 315 32.76 23.88 11.57
C ASP A 315 32.55 24.47 12.97
N ARG A 316 31.59 23.92 13.73
CA ARG A 316 31.35 24.33 15.13
C ARG A 316 32.58 24.11 16.00
N ALA A 317 33.26 22.97 15.86
CA ALA A 317 34.47 22.69 16.61
C ALA A 317 35.62 23.65 16.24
N HIS A 318 35.71 24.09 14.99
CA HIS A 318 36.68 25.08 14.56
C HIS A 318 36.39 26.47 15.14
N ASP A 319 35.15 26.93 15.08
CA ASP A 319 34.76 28.23 15.65
C ASP A 319 34.98 28.26 17.18
N GLU A 320 34.57 27.20 17.89
CA GLU A 320 34.84 27.09 19.33
C GLU A 320 36.35 27.03 19.63
N LEU A 321 37.16 26.40 18.76
CA LEU A 321 38.60 26.32 18.95
C LEU A 321 39.26 27.69 18.81
N VAL A 322 38.87 28.48 17.80
CA VAL A 322 39.39 29.84 17.62
C VAL A 322 39.06 30.72 18.82
N GLU A 323 37.84 30.63 19.33
CA GLU A 323 37.43 31.37 20.53
C GLU A 323 38.18 30.89 21.78
N ALA A 324 38.31 29.57 21.96
CA ALA A 324 39.00 28.98 23.11
C ALA A 324 40.49 29.32 23.12
N ILE A 325 41.17 29.31 21.97
CA ILE A 325 42.57 29.74 21.84
C ILE A 325 42.71 31.21 22.20
N SER A 326 41.83 32.09 21.70
CA SER A 326 41.84 33.51 22.03
C SER A 326 41.69 33.76 23.53
N ASN A 327 40.76 33.05 24.18
CA ASN A 327 40.58 33.09 25.63
C ASN A 327 41.79 32.56 26.40
N CYS A 328 42.40 31.46 25.94
CA CYS A 328 43.64 30.90 26.50
C CYS A 328 44.76 31.95 26.49
N VAL A 329 44.97 32.62 25.35
CA VAL A 329 45.99 33.66 25.19
C VAL A 329 45.71 34.86 26.10
N ARG A 330 44.46 35.30 26.21
CA ARG A 330 44.07 36.40 27.11
C ARG A 330 44.31 36.04 28.57
N ASN A 331 43.82 34.89 29.03
CA ASN A 331 43.97 34.45 30.42
C ASN A 331 45.44 34.24 30.80
N THR A 332 46.26 33.73 29.87
CA THR A 332 47.70 33.57 30.08
C THR A 332 48.39 34.94 30.25
N LYS A 333 48.02 35.94 29.45
CA LYS A 333 48.51 37.32 29.60
C LYS A 333 48.09 37.93 30.94
N GLU A 334 46.82 37.84 31.30
CA GLU A 334 46.30 38.35 32.58
C GLU A 334 47.01 37.68 33.78
N CYS A 335 47.20 36.36 33.75
CA CYS A 335 47.95 35.64 34.78
C CYS A 335 49.42 36.07 34.85
N THR A 336 50.05 36.33 33.70
CA THR A 336 51.43 36.81 33.63
C THR A 336 51.57 38.23 34.19
N GLU A 337 50.63 39.13 33.89
CA GLU A 337 50.58 40.48 34.45
C GLU A 337 50.34 40.47 35.97
N LEU A 338 49.41 39.63 36.45
CA LEU A 338 49.19 39.41 37.88
C LEU A 338 50.45 38.90 38.57
N TYR A 339 51.15 37.95 37.97
CA TYR A 339 52.43 37.45 38.46
C TYR A 339 53.49 38.56 38.53
N GLN A 340 53.64 39.38 37.48
CA GLN A 340 54.61 40.49 37.48
C GLN A 340 54.28 41.54 38.55
N ASN A 341 53.00 41.90 38.68
CA ASN A 341 52.52 42.82 39.71
C ASN A 341 52.77 42.27 41.13
N LEU A 342 52.52 40.97 41.34
CA LEU A 342 52.80 40.31 42.60
C LEU A 342 54.30 40.24 42.89
N LYS A 343 55.15 39.95 41.89
CA LYS A 343 56.62 39.97 42.02
C LYS A 343 57.15 41.35 42.40
N LEU A 344 56.62 42.42 41.80
CA LEU A 344 56.98 43.80 42.14
C LEU A 344 56.53 44.19 43.56
N THR A 345 55.30 43.82 43.93
CA THR A 345 54.75 44.12 45.25
C THR A 345 55.44 43.30 46.33
N PHE A 346 55.72 42.03 46.07
CA PHE A 346 56.49 41.15 46.93
C PHE A 346 57.91 41.69 47.15
N LYS A 347 58.65 42.11 46.11
CA LYS A 347 59.98 42.73 46.28
C LYS A 347 59.98 43.95 47.22
N LYS A 348 58.90 44.75 47.22
CA LYS A 348 58.76 45.92 48.11
C LYS A 348 58.45 45.52 49.57
N VAL A 349 57.75 44.41 49.77
CA VAL A 349 57.18 43.99 51.07
C VAL A 349 58.00 42.86 51.73
N GLN A 350 58.81 42.13 50.96
CA GLN A 350 59.55 40.93 51.36
C GLN A 350 60.46 41.13 52.59
N VAL A 351 61.06 42.32 52.73
CA VAL A 351 61.98 42.62 53.83
C VAL A 351 61.23 42.88 55.14
N ARG A 352 59.95 43.26 55.09
CA ARG A 352 59.17 43.67 56.27
C ARG A 352 58.42 42.54 56.97
N PHE A 353 57.97 41.52 56.23
CA PHE A 353 57.03 40.52 56.77
C PHE A 353 57.56 39.10 56.88
N GLY A 354 58.76 38.78 56.38
CA GLY A 354 59.39 37.46 56.57
C GLY A 354 58.63 36.29 55.91
N TRP A 355 58.25 36.44 54.64
CA TRP A 355 57.44 35.44 53.91
C TRP A 355 58.33 34.51 53.06
N GLU A 356 58.92 33.48 53.66
CA GLU A 356 59.71 32.49 52.90
C GLU A 356 58.82 31.53 52.10
N ASP A 357 57.69 31.09 52.64
CA ASP A 357 56.75 30.18 51.97
C ASP A 357 56.17 30.75 50.66
N LEU A 358 55.92 32.07 50.59
CA LEU A 358 55.41 32.69 49.35
C LEU A 358 56.48 32.78 48.25
N LYS A 359 57.76 32.67 48.60
CA LYS A 359 58.87 32.70 47.65
C LYS A 359 58.94 31.40 46.85
N ASP A 360 58.64 30.27 47.49
CA ASP A 360 58.55 28.97 46.84
C ASP A 360 57.27 28.84 46.02
N VAL A 361 56.13 29.33 46.53
CA VAL A 361 54.88 29.41 45.75
C VAL A 361 55.07 30.28 44.49
N LEU A 362 55.80 31.39 44.59
CA LEU A 362 56.14 32.25 43.46
C LEU A 362 56.98 31.52 42.40
N LYS A 363 58.03 30.79 42.79
CA LYS A 363 58.86 30.01 41.86
C LYS A 363 58.10 28.86 41.20
N VAL A 364 57.29 28.14 41.97
CA VAL A 364 56.44 27.05 41.45
C VAL A 364 55.39 27.60 40.48
N SER A 365 54.79 28.75 40.79
CA SER A 365 53.84 29.42 39.89
C SER A 365 54.49 29.94 38.61
N GLU A 366 55.74 30.44 38.67
CA GLU A 366 56.51 30.90 37.50
C GLU A 366 56.81 29.73 36.54
N GLY A 367 57.24 28.58 37.08
CA GLY A 367 57.48 27.38 36.28
C GLY A 367 56.21 26.84 35.62
N LYS A 368 55.08 26.84 36.33
CA LYS A 368 53.78 26.44 35.79
C LYS A 368 53.29 27.41 34.70
N LEU A 369 53.42 28.72 34.91
CA LEU A 369 53.03 29.73 33.91
C LEU A 369 53.87 29.64 32.63
N LEU A 370 55.18 29.38 32.73
CA LEU A 370 56.05 29.19 31.56
C LEU A 370 55.69 27.92 30.77
N ALA A 371 55.40 26.82 31.46
CA ALA A 371 54.97 25.58 30.81
C ALA A 371 53.60 25.75 30.11
N ILE A 372 52.70 26.49 30.72
CA ILE A 372 51.40 26.86 30.15
C ILE A 372 51.58 27.76 28.92
N ASP A 373 52.46 28.77 28.96
CA ASP A 373 52.71 29.65 27.82
C ASP A 373 53.33 28.88 26.63
N ASP A 374 54.30 27.99 26.87
CA ASP A 374 54.86 27.14 25.80
C ASP A 374 53.79 26.22 25.19
N ASN A 375 52.92 25.65 26.02
CA ASN A 375 51.80 24.81 25.55
C ASN A 375 50.78 25.62 24.75
N VAL A 376 50.42 26.83 25.19
CA VAL A 376 49.51 27.72 24.45
C VAL A 376 50.13 28.14 23.11
N GLN A 377 51.43 28.44 23.06
CA GLN A 377 52.11 28.75 21.80
C GLN A 377 52.21 27.54 20.86
N ARG A 378 52.43 26.32 21.38
CA ARG A 378 52.38 25.10 20.59
C ARG A 378 50.98 24.84 20.03
N LEU A 379 49.94 24.97 20.86
CA LEU A 379 48.55 24.80 20.42
C LEU A 379 48.16 25.84 19.38
N ARG A 380 48.66 27.08 19.51
CA ARG A 380 48.48 28.12 18.51
C ARG A 380 49.14 27.76 17.18
N LYS A 381 50.39 27.31 17.20
CA LYS A 381 51.11 26.86 16.00
C LYS A 381 50.44 25.66 15.35
N LEU A 382 49.98 24.68 16.13
CA LEU A 382 49.25 23.51 15.63
C LEU A 382 47.87 23.88 15.04
N GLY A 383 47.23 24.92 15.60
CA GLY A 383 46.02 25.50 15.03
C GLY A 383 46.25 26.23 13.70
N GLU A 384 47.40 26.90 13.56
CA GLU A 384 47.83 27.60 12.34
C GLU A 384 48.37 26.63 11.26
N GLU A 385 48.98 25.51 11.66
CA GLU A 385 49.48 24.47 10.75
C GLU A 385 48.38 23.57 10.19
N HIS A 386 47.14 23.70 10.68
CA HIS A 386 45.94 23.01 10.16
C HIS A 386 46.12 21.48 9.98
N SER A 387 46.93 20.84 10.83
CA SER A 387 47.32 19.43 10.65
C SER A 387 46.49 18.42 11.44
N ILE A 388 45.65 18.88 12.37
CA ILE A 388 44.90 18.03 13.31
C ILE A 388 43.42 18.42 13.29
N PRO A 389 42.49 17.46 13.42
CA PRO A 389 41.06 17.75 13.56
C PRO A 389 40.78 18.78 14.67
N PRO A 390 40.02 19.85 14.38
CA PRO A 390 39.67 20.88 15.36
C PRO A 390 39.02 20.30 16.61
N SER A 391 38.17 19.29 16.44
CA SER A 391 37.50 18.57 17.52
C SER A 391 38.45 17.93 18.55
N THR A 392 39.63 17.47 18.12
CA THR A 392 40.64 16.88 19.02
C THR A 392 41.46 17.97 19.70
N LEU A 393 41.85 19.00 18.95
CA LEU A 393 42.58 20.15 19.49
C LEU A 393 41.74 20.90 20.53
N LEU A 394 40.43 21.00 20.34
CA LEU A 394 39.52 21.67 21.28
C LEU A 394 39.54 21.05 22.68
N ILE A 395 39.66 19.73 22.79
CA ILE A 395 39.78 19.04 24.08
C ILE A 395 41.05 19.48 24.79
N SER A 396 42.18 19.47 24.09
CA SER A 396 43.47 19.91 24.65
C SER A 396 43.50 21.40 25.01
N VAL A 397 42.78 22.25 24.25
CA VAL A 397 42.64 23.68 24.58
C VAL A 397 41.75 23.88 25.81
N LYS A 398 40.70 23.09 25.99
CA LYS A 398 39.85 23.13 27.21
C LYS A 398 40.61 22.67 28.46
N GLU A 399 41.44 21.64 28.34
CA GLU A 399 42.32 21.19 29.43
C GLU A 399 43.31 22.28 29.83
N THR A 400 43.99 22.90 28.87
CA THR A 400 44.92 24.01 29.15
C THR A 400 44.23 25.25 29.73
N LEU A 401 43.00 25.58 29.31
CA LEU A 401 42.18 26.62 29.96
C LEU A 401 41.91 26.30 31.44
N GLN A 402 41.62 25.04 31.77
CA GLN A 402 41.39 24.61 33.14
C GLN A 402 42.69 24.68 33.96
N ASP A 403 43.81 24.32 33.34
CA ASP A 403 45.13 24.39 33.95
C ASP A 403 45.62 25.83 34.17
N ILE A 404 45.17 26.81 33.38
CA ILE A 404 45.43 28.25 33.59
C ILE A 404 44.66 28.80 34.81
N ASN A 405 43.43 28.33 35.03
CA ASN A 405 42.58 28.86 36.11
C ASN A 405 43.10 28.55 37.52
N ASN A 406 43.77 27.40 37.71
CA ASN A 406 44.35 27.02 39.00
C ASN A 406 45.47 27.99 39.48
N PRO A 407 46.56 28.22 38.73
CA PRO A 407 47.59 29.19 39.09
C PRO A 407 47.05 30.62 39.11
N GLY A 408 46.08 30.97 38.26
CA GLY A 408 45.40 32.28 38.32
C GLY A 408 44.72 32.53 39.68
N ARG A 409 43.99 31.53 40.22
CA ARG A 409 43.38 31.62 41.56
C ARG A 409 44.42 31.65 42.68
N GLU A 410 45.48 30.86 42.58
CA GLU A 410 46.58 30.86 43.55
C GLU A 410 47.28 32.23 43.61
N LEU A 411 47.56 32.84 42.46
CA LEU A 411 48.16 34.17 42.36
C LEU A 411 47.23 35.26 42.88
N GLN A 412 45.94 35.19 42.58
CA GLN A 412 44.95 36.14 43.10
C GLN A 412 44.83 36.05 44.62
N ASN A 413 44.82 34.84 45.18
CA ASN A 413 44.81 34.63 46.63
C ASN A 413 46.09 35.15 47.29
N ALA A 414 47.25 34.90 46.67
CA ALA A 414 48.52 35.46 47.12
C ALA A 414 48.51 37.00 47.08
N MET A 415 47.95 37.60 46.03
CA MET A 415 47.83 39.06 45.89
C MET A 415 46.93 39.65 46.97
N ASN A 416 45.79 39.01 47.25
CA ASN A 416 44.88 39.41 48.31
C ASN A 416 45.53 39.31 49.70
N ARG A 417 46.33 38.28 49.95
CA ARG A 417 47.09 38.15 51.21
C ARG A 417 48.12 39.28 51.35
N VAL A 418 48.90 39.57 50.31
CA VAL A 418 49.90 40.66 50.32
C VAL A 418 49.23 42.01 50.54
N ASN A 419 48.12 42.29 49.84
CA ASN A 419 47.38 43.54 49.98
C ASN A 419 46.68 43.65 51.33
N GLY A 420 46.11 42.56 51.86
CA GLY A 420 45.51 42.52 53.20
C GLY A 420 46.54 42.85 54.27
N ALA A 421 47.72 42.23 54.23
CA ALA A 421 48.81 42.50 55.17
C ALA A 421 49.25 43.98 55.14
N ARG A 422 49.28 44.59 53.95
CA ARG A 422 49.59 46.02 53.81
C ARG A 422 48.51 46.93 54.41
N ILE A 423 47.23 46.59 54.21
CA ILE A 423 46.10 47.32 54.79
C ILE A 423 46.11 47.19 56.31
N ASP A 424 46.42 46.01 56.84
CA ASP A 424 46.53 45.76 58.27
C ASP A 424 47.70 46.53 58.92
N GLU A 425 48.85 46.64 58.24
CA GLU A 425 49.96 47.50 58.67
C GLU A 425 49.56 48.99 58.72
N GLU A 426 48.85 49.48 57.70
CA GLU A 426 48.35 50.85 57.68
C GLU A 426 47.30 51.10 58.77
N ARG A 427 46.48 50.09 59.08
CA ARG A 427 45.50 50.15 60.17
C ARG A 427 46.18 50.12 61.54
N ALA A 428 47.17 49.26 61.74
CA ALA A 428 47.92 49.13 62.99
C ALA A 428 48.74 50.39 63.28
N THR A 429 49.39 50.99 62.27
CA THR A 429 50.10 52.27 62.42
C THR A 429 49.15 53.42 62.78
N LYS A 430 47.97 53.49 62.15
CA LYS A 430 46.92 54.46 62.53
C LYS A 430 46.40 54.24 63.95
N GLN A 431 46.29 52.99 64.43
CA GLN A 431 45.89 52.68 65.80
C GLN A 431 46.99 53.00 66.82
N LEU A 432 48.26 52.72 66.50
CA LEU A 432 49.41 53.12 67.31
C LEU A 432 49.52 54.65 67.45
N LEU A 433 49.32 55.39 66.35
CA LEU A 433 49.26 56.85 66.39
C LEU A 433 48.14 57.35 67.31
N LYS A 434 46.97 56.71 67.30
CA LYS A 434 45.88 57.04 68.23
C LYS A 434 46.21 56.73 69.69
N LEU A 435 46.94 55.65 69.96
CA LEU A 435 47.40 55.27 71.31
C LEU A 435 48.52 56.18 71.83
N HIS A 436 49.29 56.83 70.95
CA HIS A 436 50.34 57.79 71.34
C HIS A 436 49.81 59.20 71.62
N ILE A 437 48.53 59.46 71.31
CA ILE A 437 47.83 60.74 71.51
C ILE A 437 46.99 60.70 72.82
N ILE A 438 46.92 59.55 73.48
CA ILE A 438 46.40 59.36 74.85
C ILE A 438 47.61 59.29 75.78
#